data_AF-A0A9P0NRW0-F1
#
_entry.id   AF-A0A9P0NRW0-F1
#
_cell.length_a   1.000
_cell.length_b   1.000
_cell.length_c   1.000
_cell.angle_alpha   90.00
_cell.angle_beta   90.00
_cell.angle_gamma   90.00
#
_symmetry.space_group_name_H-M   'P 1'
#
loop_
_entity.id
_entity.type
_entity.pdbx_description
1 polymer ?
#
loop_
_entity_poly.entity_id
_entity_poly.type
_entity_poly.pdbx_seq_one_letter_code
_entity_poly.pdbx_strand_id
1 'polypeptide(L)'
;MSQDDFYNISALQKAYFVNRKKNADGEQMSFLKANYFLYTKENSGKIFYKEGLLAKEDFKVWDITKKKKGQPDETQLVLERLHNSYPLPLPKKKLDDINTLIQYIHPNCRLFYANLKSEETAADEDVCPTAILQYDE
;
A
#
# COMPACT_ATOMS: atom_id res chain seq x y z
N MET A 1 -15.58 -2.29 -8.16
CA MET A 1 -14.20 -1.81 -7.93
C MET A 1 -13.49 -1.97 -9.25
N SER A 2 -12.97 -0.89 -9.81
CA SER A 2 -12.23 -0.89 -11.08
C SER A 2 -10.75 -1.14 -10.81
N GLN A 3 -10.02 -1.67 -11.80
CA GLN A 3 -8.55 -1.76 -11.73
C GLN A 3 -7.89 -0.37 -11.73
N ASP A 4 -8.62 0.65 -12.22
CA ASP A 4 -8.20 2.06 -12.16
C ASP A 4 -8.16 2.64 -10.74
N ASP A 5 -8.82 1.98 -9.78
CA ASP A 5 -8.86 2.42 -8.38
C ASP A 5 -7.58 2.04 -7.61
N PHE A 6 -6.65 1.30 -8.24
CA PHE A 6 -5.43 0.80 -7.60
C PHE A 6 -4.19 1.65 -7.95
N TYR A 7 -3.63 2.27 -6.93
CA TYR A 7 -2.47 3.15 -7.04
C TYR A 7 -1.22 2.55 -6.41
N ASN A 8 -0.06 2.90 -6.95
CA ASN A 8 1.22 2.54 -6.37
C ASN A 8 1.58 3.46 -5.19
N ILE A 9 1.51 2.91 -3.98
CA ILE A 9 1.76 3.65 -2.72
C ILE A 9 3.26 3.74 -2.42
N SER A 10 4.12 2.98 -3.11
CA SER A 10 5.58 3.00 -2.87
C SER A 10 6.19 4.38 -3.08
N ALA A 11 5.65 5.17 -4.02
CA ALA A 11 6.05 6.55 -4.25
C ALA A 11 5.77 7.45 -3.03
N LEU A 12 4.61 7.29 -2.37
CA LEU A 12 4.30 8.02 -1.12
C LEU A 12 5.27 7.65 -0.01
N GLN A 13 5.56 6.36 0.11
CA GLN A 13 6.48 5.87 1.14
C GLN A 13 7.89 6.42 0.93
N LYS A 14 8.42 6.40 -0.30
CA LYS A 14 9.76 6.96 -0.59
C LYS A 14 9.83 8.48 -0.43
N ALA A 15 8.78 9.18 -0.88
CA ALA A 15 8.80 10.64 -0.97
C ALA A 15 8.46 11.34 0.35
N TYR A 16 7.41 10.90 1.04
CA TYR A 16 6.86 11.61 2.20
C TYR A 16 7.07 10.91 3.52
N PHE A 17 7.08 9.58 3.55
CA PHE A 17 7.01 8.86 4.83
C PHE A 17 8.33 8.19 5.18
N VAL A 18 8.98 8.66 6.25
CA VAL A 18 10.18 8.01 6.77
C VAL A 18 9.81 7.23 8.02
N ASN A 19 10.30 5.99 8.14
CA ASN A 19 10.21 5.22 9.38
C ASN A 19 10.99 5.92 10.50
N ARG A 20 10.32 6.80 11.24
CA ARG A 20 10.89 7.49 12.39
C ARG A 20 10.69 6.64 13.64
N LYS A 21 11.79 6.38 14.35
CA LYS A 21 11.76 5.68 15.65
C LYS A 21 11.48 6.61 16.84
N LYS A 22 11.23 7.90 16.58
CA LYS A 22 10.98 8.92 17.60
C LYS A 22 9.68 9.66 17.31
N ASN A 23 8.97 10.05 18.37
CA ASN A 23 7.79 10.90 18.28
C ASN A 23 8.17 12.38 18.09
N ALA A 24 7.18 13.26 17.96
CA ALA A 24 7.38 14.70 17.81
C ALA A 24 8.12 15.34 19.00
N ASP A 25 7.96 14.76 20.19
CA ASP A 25 8.58 15.20 21.45
C ASP A 25 10.01 14.68 21.64
N GLY A 26 10.50 13.82 20.73
CA GLY A 26 11.85 13.24 20.76
C GLY A 26 11.99 11.94 21.55
N GLU A 27 10.91 11.43 22.14
CA GLU A 27 10.87 10.14 22.83
C GLU A 27 10.91 8.97 21.83
N GLN A 28 11.48 7.85 22.26
CA GLN A 28 11.51 6.64 21.45
C GLN A 28 10.12 6.02 21.34
N MET A 29 9.60 5.92 20.12
CA MET A 29 8.29 5.36 19.86
C MET A 29 8.42 3.85 19.63
N SER A 30 7.67 3.06 20.41
CA SER A 30 7.56 1.62 20.23
C SER A 30 6.18 1.29 19.67
N PHE A 31 6.13 0.90 18.40
CA PHE A 31 4.90 0.48 17.73
C PHE A 31 4.15 -0.63 18.48
N LEU A 32 4.88 -1.57 19.08
CA LEU A 32 4.29 -2.70 19.79
C LEU A 32 3.60 -2.30 21.09
N LYS A 33 3.96 -1.14 21.67
CA LYS A 33 3.35 -0.63 22.90
C LYS A 33 2.14 0.25 22.63
N ALA A 34 1.94 0.69 21.39
CA ALA A 34 0.82 1.53 21.02
C ALA A 34 -0.44 0.66 20.89
N ASN A 35 -1.41 0.92 21.77
CA ASN A 35 -2.69 0.21 21.80
C ASN A 35 -3.76 0.92 20.96
N TYR A 36 -3.58 2.20 20.68
CA TYR A 36 -4.55 2.99 19.91
C TYR A 36 -3.85 3.87 18.89
N PHE A 37 -4.39 3.89 17.68
CA PHE A 37 -3.96 4.77 16.60
C PHE A 37 -5.15 5.58 16.07
N LEU A 38 -4.93 6.87 15.87
CA LEU A 38 -5.87 7.78 15.26
C LEU A 38 -5.22 8.47 14.07
N TYR A 39 -5.89 8.39 12.93
CA TYR A 39 -5.52 9.06 11.70
C TYR A 39 -6.68 9.94 11.25
N THR A 40 -6.41 11.22 10.97
CA THR A 40 -7.39 12.19 10.48
C THR A 40 -6.93 12.76 9.15
N LYS A 41 -7.88 13.01 8.23
CA LYS A 41 -7.57 13.57 6.91
C LYS A 41 -6.90 14.95 7.01
N GLU A 42 -7.29 15.73 8.02
CA GLU A 42 -6.74 17.07 8.27
C GLU A 42 -5.26 17.06 8.68
N ASN A 43 -4.79 15.97 9.28
CA ASN A 43 -3.42 15.83 9.76
C ASN A 43 -2.67 14.75 8.96
N SER A 44 -2.72 14.85 7.63
CA SER A 44 -2.01 13.93 6.75
C SER A 44 -0.52 13.86 7.09
N GLY A 45 -0.04 12.67 7.45
CA GLY A 45 1.36 12.44 7.82
C GLY A 45 1.70 12.59 9.30
N LYS A 46 0.70 12.84 10.15
CA LYS A 46 0.81 12.68 11.60
C LYS A 46 -0.08 11.54 12.06
N ILE A 47 0.47 10.68 12.89
CA ILE A 47 -0.26 9.58 13.51
C ILE A 47 -0.35 9.90 15.01
N PHE A 48 -1.58 9.99 15.51
CA PHE A 48 -1.81 10.16 16.94
C PHE A 48 -1.90 8.78 17.57
N TYR A 49 -1.17 8.53 18.64
CA TYR A 49 -1.17 7.22 19.30
C TYR A 49 -1.25 7.33 20.81
N LYS A 50 -1.73 6.25 21.44
CA LYS A 50 -1.71 6.07 22.90
C LYS A 50 -1.16 4.70 23.24
N GLU A 51 -0.45 4.62 24.35
CA GLU A 51 0.04 3.36 24.90
C GLU A 51 -0.99 2.75 25.86
N GLY A 52 -1.73 3.54 26.63
CA GLY A 52 -2.84 3.06 27.44
C GLY A 52 -4.19 3.13 26.74
N LEU A 53 -5.16 2.42 27.32
CA LEU A 53 -6.59 2.46 26.94
C LEU A 53 -7.38 3.45 27.83
N LEU A 54 -6.73 4.10 28.79
CA LEU A 54 -7.38 5.03 29.70
C LEU A 54 -7.74 6.33 28.99
N ALA A 55 -8.98 6.77 29.15
CA ALA A 55 -9.48 8.00 28.51
C ALA A 55 -8.72 9.27 28.91
N LYS A 56 -8.05 9.25 30.07
CA LYS A 56 -7.28 10.39 30.62
C LYS A 56 -5.89 10.56 30.03
N GLU A 57 -5.39 9.60 29.26
CA GLU A 57 -4.07 9.76 28.63
C GLU A 57 -4.18 10.63 27.39
N ASP A 58 -3.27 11.58 27.24
CA ASP A 58 -3.18 12.42 26.04
C ASP A 58 -2.59 11.66 24.86
N PHE A 59 -2.99 12.05 23.66
CA PHE A 59 -2.42 11.48 22.43
C PHE A 59 -1.00 12.00 22.21
N LYS A 60 -0.05 11.08 22.04
CA LYS A 60 1.28 11.41 21.55
C LYS A 60 1.25 11.53 20.03
N VAL A 61 2.06 12.44 19.48
CA VAL A 61 2.11 12.69 18.03
C VAL A 61 3.33 12.03 17.43
N TRP A 62 3.09 11.14 16.48
CA TRP A 62 4.14 10.54 15.66
C TRP A 62 4.12 11.16 14.26
N ASP A 63 5.08 12.04 14.01
CA ASP A 63 5.23 12.73 12.73
C ASP A 63 6.09 11.88 11.77
N ILE A 64 5.44 11.28 10.78
CA ILE A 64 6.08 10.43 9.77
C ILE A 64 6.53 11.21 8.52
N THR A 65 6.26 12.51 8.45
CA THR A 65 6.62 13.34 7.30
C THR A 65 8.13 13.57 7.19
N LYS A 66 8.67 13.52 5.98
CA LYS A 66 10.07 13.81 5.69
C LYS A 66 10.31 15.32 5.72
N LYS A 67 11.04 15.81 6.73
CA LYS A 67 11.54 17.20 6.75
C LYS A 67 12.66 17.34 5.73
N LYS A 68 12.37 17.84 4.53
CA LYS A 68 13.43 18.22 3.57
C LYS A 68 13.89 19.64 3.87
N LYS A 69 15.17 19.82 4.16
CA LYS A 69 15.75 21.14 4.40
C LYS A 69 15.81 21.90 3.06
N GLY A 70 15.05 22.99 2.93
CA GLY A 70 15.12 23.88 1.76
C GLY A 70 14.29 23.51 0.53
N GLN A 71 13.34 22.56 0.62
CA GLN A 71 12.34 22.34 -0.44
C GLN A 71 10.96 22.84 0.03
N PRO A 72 10.21 23.59 -0.79
CA PRO A 72 8.82 23.93 -0.48
C PRO A 72 7.99 22.65 -0.35
N ASP A 73 7.03 22.66 0.60
CA ASP A 73 6.19 21.51 0.99
C ASP A 73 5.23 21.02 -0.12
N GLU A 74 5.19 21.70 -1.26
CA GLU A 74 4.26 21.43 -2.35
C GLU A 74 4.96 20.68 -3.47
N THR A 75 5.06 19.36 -3.32
CA THR A 75 5.11 18.50 -4.50
C THR A 75 3.72 17.88 -4.61
N GLN A 76 2.99 18.16 -5.68
CA GLN A 76 1.79 17.37 -5.99
C GLN A 76 2.29 15.99 -6.40
N LEU A 77 2.30 15.04 -5.48
CA LEU A 77 2.71 13.69 -5.81
C LEU A 77 1.59 13.01 -6.56
N VAL A 78 1.80 12.90 -7.86
CA VAL A 78 0.95 12.10 -8.73
C VAL A 78 1.24 10.64 -8.41
N LEU A 79 0.25 9.94 -7.88
CA LEU A 79 0.34 8.50 -7.71
C LEU A 79 0.22 7.86 -9.08
N GLU A 80 1.27 7.14 -9.45
CA GLU A 80 1.20 6.25 -10.60
C GLU A 80 0.21 5.12 -10.31
N ARG A 81 -0.50 4.68 -11.34
CA ARG A 81 -1.35 3.50 -11.24
C ARG A 81 -0.47 2.29 -10.91
N LEU A 82 -1.00 1.34 -10.14
CA LEU A 82 -0.24 0.14 -9.79
C LEU A 82 0.18 -0.64 -11.04
N HIS A 83 -0.66 -0.61 -12.09
CA HIS A 83 -0.37 -1.22 -13.38
C HIS A 83 -0.75 -0.28 -14.52
N ASN A 84 0.14 -0.15 -15.50
CA ASN A 84 -0.07 0.69 -16.70
C ASN A 84 -0.77 -0.08 -17.83
N SER A 85 -0.82 -1.41 -17.78
CA SER A 85 -1.37 -2.27 -18.82
C SER A 85 -2.72 -2.88 -18.42
N TYR A 86 -3.67 -2.79 -19.36
CA TYR A 86 -4.94 -3.51 -19.35
C TYR A 86 -4.72 -5.03 -19.43
N PRO A 87 -5.70 -5.80 -18.93
CA PRO A 87 -5.55 -6.68 -17.76
C PRO A 87 -4.25 -7.49 -17.76
N LEU A 88 -3.66 -7.65 -16.58
CA LEU A 88 -2.48 -8.49 -16.38
C LEU A 88 -2.73 -9.87 -17.00
N PRO A 89 -1.99 -10.22 -18.06
CA PRO A 89 -2.18 -11.50 -18.71
C PRO A 89 -1.77 -12.61 -17.75
N LEU A 90 -2.62 -13.64 -17.66
CA LEU A 90 -2.33 -14.81 -16.83
C LEU A 90 -1.68 -15.91 -17.69
N PRO A 91 -0.77 -16.70 -17.09
CA PRO A 91 -0.32 -17.95 -17.69
C PRO A 91 -1.53 -18.87 -17.96
N LYS A 92 -1.51 -19.58 -19.08
CA LYS A 92 -2.61 -20.48 -19.48
C LYS A 92 -2.98 -21.50 -18.39
N LYS A 93 -1.98 -22.10 -17.74
CA LYS A 93 -2.17 -23.07 -16.64
C LYS A 93 -3.02 -22.49 -15.51
N LYS A 94 -2.70 -21.27 -15.05
CA LYS A 94 -3.44 -20.59 -13.98
C LYS A 94 -4.88 -20.28 -14.41
N LEU A 95 -5.10 -19.97 -15.69
CA LEU A 95 -6.43 -19.71 -16.22
C LEU A 95 -7.28 -21.00 -16.26
N ASP A 96 -6.69 -22.12 -16.65
CA ASP A 96 -7.33 -23.44 -16.66
C ASP A 96 -7.70 -23.90 -15.24
N ASP A 97 -6.81 -23.67 -14.27
CA ASP A 97 -7.08 -23.92 -12.86
C ASP A 97 -8.24 -23.06 -12.34
N ILE A 98 -8.26 -21.76 -12.66
CA ILE A 98 -9.35 -20.86 -12.30
C ILE A 98 -10.67 -21.34 -12.91
N ASN A 99 -10.68 -21.72 -14.19
CA ASN A 99 -11.87 -22.23 -14.87
C ASN A 99 -12.43 -23.49 -14.19
N THR A 100 -11.55 -24.39 -13.75
CA THR A 100 -11.94 -25.59 -13.00
C THR A 100 -12.57 -25.23 -11.64
N LEU A 101 -12.12 -24.13 -11.03
CA LEU A 101 -12.60 -23.64 -9.75
C LEU A 101 -13.84 -22.74 -9.84
N ILE A 102 -14.25 -22.27 -11.03
CA ILE A 102 -15.40 -21.35 -11.22
C ILE A 102 -16.68 -21.87 -10.55
N GLN A 103 -16.90 -23.18 -10.55
CA GLN A 103 -18.07 -23.81 -9.92
C GLN A 103 -18.18 -23.52 -8.41
N TYR A 104 -17.04 -23.34 -7.73
CA TYR A 104 -16.97 -23.04 -6.29
C TYR A 104 -16.99 -21.54 -5.98
N ILE A 105 -16.90 -20.68 -6.99
CA ILE A 105 -16.91 -19.22 -6.83
C ILE A 105 -18.35 -18.71 -6.80
N HIS A 106 -18.59 -17.72 -5.93
CA HIS A 106 -19.89 -17.05 -5.80
C HIS A 106 -20.37 -16.48 -7.17
N PRO A 107 -21.64 -16.65 -7.56
CA PRO A 107 -22.16 -16.26 -8.88
C PRO A 107 -21.81 -14.83 -9.30
N ASN A 108 -21.89 -13.88 -8.36
CA ASN A 108 -21.58 -12.46 -8.61
C ASN A 108 -20.15 -12.22 -9.10
N CYS A 109 -19.21 -13.09 -8.75
CA CYS A 109 -17.80 -12.95 -9.13
C CYS A 109 -17.46 -13.74 -10.41
N ARG A 110 -18.33 -14.65 -10.88
CA ARG A 110 -18.02 -15.52 -12.03
C ARG A 110 -17.76 -14.73 -13.32
N LEU A 111 -18.51 -13.64 -13.54
CA LEU A 111 -18.31 -12.74 -14.68
C LEU A 111 -16.92 -12.09 -14.69
N PHE A 112 -16.34 -11.85 -13.52
CA PHE A 112 -14.99 -11.30 -13.43
C PHE A 112 -13.95 -12.32 -13.90
N TYR A 113 -14.00 -13.54 -13.36
CA TYR A 113 -13.03 -14.60 -13.69
C TYR A 113 -13.17 -15.12 -15.12
N ALA A 114 -14.38 -15.15 -15.68
CA ALA A 114 -14.60 -15.58 -17.07
C ALA A 114 -14.01 -14.61 -18.12
N ASN A 115 -13.78 -13.34 -17.75
CA ASN A 115 -13.26 -12.31 -18.65
C ASN A 115 -11.73 -12.13 -18.54
N LEU A 116 -11.03 -13.06 -17.88
CA LEU A 116 -9.57 -13.03 -17.77
C LEU A 116 -8.91 -13.36 -19.11
N LYS A 117 -7.80 -12.67 -19.43
CA LYS A 117 -7.04 -12.87 -20.68
C LYS A 117 -5.82 -13.75 -20.41
N SER A 118 -5.54 -14.69 -21.31
CA SER A 118 -4.30 -15.48 -21.31
C SER A 118 -3.24 -14.87 -22.22
N GLU A 119 -1.96 -14.98 -21.84
CA GLU A 119 -0.82 -14.76 -22.74
C GLU A 119 0.09 -15.99 -22.73
N GLU A 120 0.58 -16.39 -23.91
CA GLU A 120 1.43 -17.60 -24.07
C GLU A 120 2.84 -17.42 -23.50
N THR A 121 3.29 -16.19 -23.34
CA THR A 121 4.65 -15.82 -22.91
C THR A 121 4.73 -15.30 -21.47
N ALA A 122 3.62 -15.29 -20.73
CA ALA A 122 3.65 -14.94 -19.32
C ALA A 122 4.44 -16.04 -18.57
N ALA A 123 5.64 -15.70 -18.10
CA ALA A 123 6.46 -16.59 -17.30
C ALA A 123 5.62 -17.11 -16.11
N ASP A 124 5.77 -18.39 -15.78
CA ASP A 124 5.17 -19.04 -14.59
C ASP A 124 5.75 -18.49 -13.26
N GLU A 125 6.28 -17.27 -13.26
CA GLU A 125 6.72 -16.59 -12.04
C GLU A 125 5.49 -16.01 -11.35
N ASP A 126 5.35 -16.30 -10.07
CA ASP A 126 4.46 -15.54 -9.22
C ASP A 126 4.95 -14.09 -9.20
N VAL A 127 4.28 -13.25 -9.99
CA VAL A 127 4.41 -11.80 -9.88
C VAL A 127 3.77 -11.38 -8.56
N CYS A 128 4.39 -11.75 -7.44
CA CYS A 128 4.43 -10.85 -6.31
C CYS A 128 5.00 -9.54 -6.86
N PRO A 129 4.44 -8.37 -6.53
CA PRO A 129 5.11 -7.11 -6.81
C PRO A 129 6.40 -7.11 -5.99
N THR A 130 7.47 -7.68 -6.55
CA THR A 130 8.81 -7.60 -6.00
C THR A 130 9.11 -6.12 -6.04
N ALA A 131 9.21 -5.50 -4.86
CA ALA A 131 9.73 -4.16 -4.75
C ALA A 131 11.04 -4.16 -5.55
N ILE A 132 11.08 -3.40 -6.64
CA ILE A 132 12.29 -3.17 -7.41
C ILE A 132 13.26 -2.46 -6.45
N LEU A 133 14.04 -3.26 -5.72
CA LEU A 133 15.26 -2.82 -5.07
C LEU A 133 16.31 -2.80 -6.18
N GLN A 134 16.29 -1.72 -6.96
CA GLN A 134 17.49 -1.29 -7.67
C GLN A 134 18.53 -0.99 -6.59
N TYR A 135 19.47 -1.93 -6.42
CA TYR A 135 20.75 -1.64 -5.83
C TYR A 135 21.61 -1.08 -6.97
N ASP A 136 21.84 0.22 -6.93
CA ASP A 136 22.90 0.84 -7.74
C ASP A 136 24.25 0.48 -7.07
N GLU A 137 25.16 -0.12 -7.85
CA GLU A 137 26.58 -0.31 -7.49
C GLU A 137 27.38 0.99 -7.62
#